data_AF-A0A3T1C7W8-F1
#
_entry.id   AF-A0A3T1C7W8-F1
#
_cell.length_a   1.000
_cell.length_b   1.000
_cell.length_c   1.000
_cell.angle_alpha   90.00
_cell.angle_beta   90.00
_cell.angle_gamma   90.00
#
_symmetry.space_group_name_H-M   'P 1'
#
loop_
_entity.id
_entity.type
_entity.pdbx_description
1 polymer ?
#
loop_
_entity_poly.entity_id
_entity_poly.type
_entity_poly.pdbx_seq_one_letter_code
_entity_poly.pdbx_strand_id
1 'polypeptide(L)'
;MVMAILALTLGVIGFNVHKALREQRFKTETDLVVDYLRLAQNLMLIMNADVHVIFESAQNSQANLMRLKVEGNLDDKLLELVTDKEKPLHYIQLIEFHDENRTHHESNKIDVKFFSKGSVMSKGVMRLATHAQSNTSGTLERFIYLPGYPQPIVSTLTNSPDLTSKGKQNADFEIKLINATVQEIQEKRLAKSNSL
;
A
#
# COMPACT_ATOMS: atom_id res chain seq x y z
N MET A 1 -9.71 46.74 6.25
CA MET A 1 -8.87 45.87 7.13
C MET A 1 -9.47 44.48 7.37
N VAL A 2 -10.80 44.34 7.46
CA VAL A 2 -11.49 43.04 7.70
C VAL A 2 -11.30 42.02 6.56
N MET A 3 -11.23 42.47 5.29
CA MET A 3 -11.03 41.57 4.14
C MET A 3 -9.65 40.89 4.10
N ALA A 4 -8.62 41.49 4.70
CA ALA A 4 -7.27 40.91 4.72
C ALA A 4 -7.16 39.75 5.73
N ILE A 5 -7.95 39.80 6.81
CA ILE A 5 -7.96 38.76 7.85
C ILE A 5 -8.74 37.54 7.37
N LEU A 6 -9.84 37.72 6.64
CA LEU A 6 -10.61 36.62 6.05
C LEU A 6 -9.79 35.83 5.00
N ALA A 7 -9.00 36.52 4.19
CA ALA A 7 -8.13 35.91 3.19
C ALA A 7 -7.01 35.06 3.82
N LEU A 8 -6.46 35.50 4.95
CA LEU A 8 -5.44 34.74 5.70
C LEU A 8 -6.03 33.46 6.32
N THR A 9 -7.27 33.50 6.82
CA THR A 9 -7.91 32.30 7.40
C THR A 9 -8.31 31.24 6.36
N LEU A 10 -8.67 31.64 5.14
CA LEU A 10 -8.97 30.69 4.05
C LEU A 10 -7.71 30.03 3.47
N GLY A 11 -6.57 30.74 3.47
CA GLY A 11 -5.29 30.20 2.99
C GLY A 11 -4.77 29.02 3.82
N VAL A 12 -4.93 29.05 5.15
CA VAL A 12 -4.44 27.98 6.05
C VAL A 12 -5.23 26.68 5.90
N ILE A 13 -6.52 26.75 5.55
CA ILE A 13 -7.37 25.57 5.35
C ILE A 13 -6.99 24.82 4.07
N GLY A 14 -6.67 25.55 2.98
CA GLY A 14 -6.31 24.96 1.68
C GLY A 14 -5.02 24.14 1.70
N PHE A 15 -3.97 24.60 2.41
CA PHE A 15 -2.70 23.88 2.50
C PHE A 15 -2.82 22.53 3.22
N ASN A 16 -3.61 22.45 4.29
CA ASN A 16 -3.82 21.21 5.04
C ASN A 16 -4.63 20.18 4.24
N VAL A 17 -5.63 20.61 3.47
CA VAL A 17 -6.44 19.72 2.62
C VAL A 17 -5.58 19.09 1.50
N HIS A 18 -4.73 19.86 0.83
CA HIS A 18 -3.89 19.32 -0.24
C HIS A 18 -2.87 18.29 0.28
N LYS A 19 -2.27 18.56 1.45
CA LYS A 19 -1.36 17.62 2.12
C LYS A 19 -2.08 16.32 2.50
N ALA A 20 -3.25 16.43 3.13
CA ALA A 20 -4.06 15.27 3.53
C ALA A 20 -4.52 14.44 2.32
N LEU A 21 -4.94 15.08 1.23
CA LEU A 21 -5.30 14.39 -0.01
C LEU A 21 -4.11 13.65 -0.62
N ARG A 22 -2.92 14.24 -0.62
CA ARG A 22 -1.70 13.58 -1.10
C ARG A 22 -1.36 12.36 -0.25
N GLU A 23 -1.42 12.50 1.08
CA GLU A 23 -1.21 11.39 2.02
C GLU A 23 -2.21 10.26 1.83
N GLN A 24 -3.49 10.59 1.67
CA GLN A 24 -4.54 9.61 1.42
C GLN A 24 -4.32 8.87 0.09
N ARG A 25 -4.01 9.59 -1.00
CA ARG A 25 -3.79 8.96 -2.31
C ARG A 25 -2.58 8.04 -2.31
N PHE A 26 -1.47 8.47 -1.69
CA PHE A 26 -0.30 7.62 -1.50
C PHE A 26 -0.61 6.38 -0.65
N LYS A 27 -1.39 6.53 0.43
CA LYS A 27 -1.85 5.38 1.23
C LYS A 27 -2.69 4.43 0.39
N THR A 28 -3.67 4.93 -0.37
CA THR A 28 -4.53 4.10 -1.23
C THR A 28 -3.73 3.33 -2.27
N GLU A 29 -2.73 3.95 -2.90
CA GLU A 29 -1.85 3.23 -3.84
C GLU A 29 -0.96 2.21 -3.13
N THR A 30 -0.46 2.51 -1.93
CA THR A 30 0.30 1.55 -1.12
C THR A 30 -0.56 0.34 -0.78
N ASP A 31 -1.80 0.56 -0.35
CA ASP A 31 -2.74 -0.50 0.00
C ASP A 31 -3.08 -1.34 -1.25
N LEU A 32 -3.24 -0.70 -2.41
CA LEU A 32 -3.40 -1.40 -3.69
C LEU A 32 -2.21 -2.31 -4.01
N VAL A 33 -0.97 -1.85 -3.80
CA VAL A 33 0.23 -2.68 -3.99
C VAL A 33 0.21 -3.88 -3.04
N VAL A 34 -0.10 -3.67 -1.76
CA VAL A 34 -0.23 -4.76 -0.77
C VAL A 34 -1.29 -5.76 -1.18
N ASP A 35 -2.45 -5.30 -1.63
CA ASP A 35 -3.56 -6.16 -2.03
C ASP A 35 -3.22 -6.99 -3.28
N TYR A 36 -2.47 -6.42 -4.23
CA TYR A 36 -1.96 -7.17 -5.38
C TYR A 36 -0.93 -8.24 -4.99
N LEU A 37 -0.04 -7.95 -4.04
CA LEU A 37 0.90 -8.93 -3.51
C LEU A 37 0.18 -10.07 -2.76
N ARG A 38 -0.86 -9.74 -1.99
CA ARG A 38 -1.72 -10.73 -1.32
C ARG A 38 -2.49 -11.57 -2.34
N LEU A 39 -3.02 -10.93 -3.38
CA LEU A 39 -3.70 -11.61 -4.46
C LEU A 39 -2.76 -12.59 -5.17
N ALA A 40 -1.53 -12.18 -5.49
CA ALA A 40 -0.53 -13.07 -6.07
C ALA A 40 -0.22 -14.28 -5.17
N GLN A 41 -0.04 -14.06 -3.86
CA GLN A 41 0.12 -15.15 -2.89
C GLN A 41 -1.10 -16.08 -2.87
N ASN A 42 -2.31 -15.54 -2.87
CA ASN A 42 -3.54 -16.33 -2.86
C ASN A 42 -3.72 -17.14 -4.14
N LEU A 43 -3.47 -16.53 -5.30
CA LEU A 43 -3.52 -17.22 -6.60
C LEU A 43 -2.49 -18.35 -6.66
N MET A 44 -1.27 -18.11 -6.18
CA MET A 44 -0.23 -19.13 -6.07
C MET A 44 -0.70 -20.33 -5.24
N LEU A 45 -1.33 -20.08 -4.09
CA LEU A 45 -1.79 -21.13 -3.18
C LEU A 45 -3.04 -21.87 -3.70
N ILE A 46 -3.99 -21.15 -4.28
CA ILE A 46 -5.29 -21.70 -4.71
C ILE A 46 -5.14 -22.44 -6.04
N MET A 47 -4.36 -21.89 -6.97
CA MET A 47 -4.27 -22.40 -8.33
C MET A 47 -3.06 -23.28 -8.57
N ASN A 48 -2.15 -23.37 -7.60
CA ASN A 48 -0.89 -24.10 -7.74
C ASN A 48 -0.12 -23.68 -9.01
N ALA A 49 -0.11 -22.37 -9.27
CA ALA A 49 0.53 -21.74 -10.42
C ALA A 49 1.56 -20.70 -9.94
N ASP A 50 2.59 -20.47 -10.74
CA ASP A 50 3.60 -19.47 -10.41
C ASP A 50 3.08 -18.09 -10.79
N VAL A 51 3.20 -17.12 -9.89
CA VAL A 51 2.63 -15.77 -10.04
C VAL A 51 3.73 -14.73 -9.89
N HIS A 52 3.65 -13.68 -10.69
CA HIS A 52 4.61 -12.60 -10.76
C HIS A 52 3.89 -11.27 -10.60
N VAL A 53 4.38 -10.42 -9.71
CA VAL A 53 3.95 -9.02 -9.62
C VAL A 53 5.10 -8.17 -10.14
N ILE A 54 4.86 -7.56 -11.30
CA ILE A 54 5.88 -6.82 -12.04
C ILE A 54 5.58 -5.34 -11.87
N PHE A 55 6.59 -4.59 -11.41
CA PHE A 55 6.59 -3.14 -11.35
C PHE A 55 7.53 -2.61 -12.41
N GLU A 56 7.08 -1.63 -13.19
CA GLU A 56 7.86 -0.99 -14.24
C GLU A 56 7.95 0.51 -13.94
N SER A 57 9.18 1.00 -13.81
CA SER A 57 9.46 2.41 -13.60
C SER A 57 9.23 3.17 -14.89
N ALA A 58 8.47 4.25 -14.79
CA ALA A 58 8.16 5.08 -15.92
C ALA A 58 9.36 5.94 -16.32
N GLN A 59 10.17 5.46 -17.26
CA GLN A 59 11.23 6.28 -17.85
C GLN A 59 10.66 7.45 -18.69
N ASN A 60 9.45 7.29 -19.25
CA ASN A 60 8.77 8.27 -20.13
C ASN A 60 7.25 8.44 -19.84
N SER A 61 6.73 7.83 -18.78
CA SER A 61 5.31 7.91 -18.38
C SER A 61 5.15 8.80 -17.14
N GLN A 62 3.95 9.33 -16.91
CA GLN A 62 3.65 10.14 -15.72
C GLN A 62 3.52 9.29 -14.44
N ALA A 63 3.46 7.97 -14.55
CA ALA A 63 3.18 7.05 -13.44
C ALA A 63 3.89 5.72 -13.62
N ASN A 64 4.42 5.17 -12.53
CA ASN A 64 4.94 3.80 -12.49
C ASN A 64 3.80 2.81 -12.79
N LEU A 65 4.12 1.64 -13.34
CA LEU A 65 3.12 0.64 -13.70
C LEU A 65 3.28 -0.60 -12.84
N MET A 66 2.15 -1.19 -12.45
CA MET A 66 2.10 -2.49 -11.77
C MET A 66 1.21 -3.43 -12.58
N ARG A 67 1.65 -4.67 -12.76
CA ARG A 67 0.86 -5.74 -13.39
C ARG A 67 1.08 -7.07 -12.70
N LEU A 68 0.08 -7.95 -12.78
CA LEU A 68 0.12 -9.30 -12.25
C LEU A 68 0.18 -10.27 -13.43
N LYS A 69 1.09 -11.24 -13.40
CA LYS A 69 1.19 -12.27 -14.43
C LYS A 69 1.15 -13.64 -13.76
N VAL A 70 0.36 -14.55 -14.29
CA VAL A 70 0.35 -15.95 -13.85
C VAL A 70 1.00 -16.79 -14.93
N GLU A 71 1.92 -17.67 -14.56
CA GLU A 71 2.55 -18.64 -15.47
C GLU A 71 1.75 -19.94 -15.47
N GLY A 72 1.25 -20.32 -16.65
CA GLY A 72 0.45 -21.54 -16.84
C GLY A 72 -0.54 -21.38 -18.00
N ASN A 73 -1.10 -22.51 -18.45
CA ASN A 73 -2.19 -22.50 -19.42
C ASN A 73 -3.51 -22.35 -18.64
N LEU A 74 -4.02 -21.13 -18.57
CA LEU A 74 -5.18 -20.79 -17.76
C LEU A 74 -6.32 -20.36 -18.67
N ASP A 75 -7.26 -21.29 -18.91
CA ASP A 75 -8.48 -21.11 -19.72
C ASP A 75 -9.53 -20.18 -19.07
N ASP A 76 -9.24 -19.58 -17.93
CA ASP A 76 -10.23 -18.88 -17.12
C ASP A 76 -10.22 -17.39 -17.41
N LYS A 77 -11.27 -16.91 -18.09
CA LYS A 77 -11.51 -15.49 -18.42
C LYS A 77 -11.44 -14.55 -17.21
N LEU A 78 -11.70 -15.06 -15.99
CA LEU A 78 -11.57 -14.27 -14.77
C LEU A 78 -10.11 -13.92 -14.45
N LEU A 79 -9.17 -14.77 -14.82
CA LEU A 79 -7.75 -14.51 -14.63
C LEU A 79 -7.21 -13.49 -15.61
N GLU A 80 -7.59 -13.56 -16.88
CA GLU A 80 -7.24 -12.55 -17.89
C GLU A 80 -7.65 -11.13 -17.43
N LEU A 81 -8.84 -10.99 -16.82
CA LEU A 81 -9.32 -9.71 -16.27
C LEU A 81 -8.43 -9.12 -15.17
N VAL A 82 -7.71 -9.97 -14.44
CA VAL A 82 -6.88 -9.60 -13.30
C VAL A 82 -5.40 -9.47 -13.71
N THR A 83 -4.94 -10.26 -14.68
CA THR A 83 -3.54 -10.29 -15.13
C THR A 83 -3.24 -9.25 -16.20
N ASP A 84 -4.17 -9.00 -17.12
CA ASP A 84 -3.87 -8.23 -18.33
C ASP A 84 -4.01 -6.72 -18.14
N LYS A 85 -4.55 -6.31 -16.99
CA LYS A 85 -4.81 -4.89 -16.71
C LYS A 85 -3.65 -4.26 -15.94
N GLU A 86 -2.86 -3.47 -16.66
CA GLU A 86 -1.88 -2.57 -16.05
C GLU A 86 -2.56 -1.57 -15.10
N LYS A 87 -1.93 -1.34 -13.95
CA LYS A 87 -2.36 -0.39 -12.94
C LYS A 87 -1.33 0.73 -12.80
N PRO A 88 -1.68 1.97 -13.19
CA PRO A 88 -0.79 3.09 -12.97
C PRO A 88 -0.76 3.48 -11.48
N LEU A 89 0.44 3.80 -11.00
CA LEU A 89 0.75 4.30 -9.66
C LEU A 89 1.28 5.72 -9.82
N HIS A 90 0.40 6.70 -9.60
CA HIS A 90 0.65 8.12 -9.83
C HIS A 90 1.33 8.80 -8.63
N TYR A 91 1.10 8.30 -7.42
CA TYR A 91 1.60 8.87 -6.16
C TYR A 91 2.80 8.10 -5.62
N ILE A 92 3.01 6.86 -6.04
CA ILE A 92 4.24 6.11 -5.80
C ILE A 92 5.22 6.38 -6.95
N GLN A 93 6.19 7.26 -6.71
CA GLN A 93 7.22 7.62 -7.70
C GLN A 93 8.46 6.73 -7.62
N LEU A 94 8.79 6.26 -6.42
CA LEU A 94 9.92 5.37 -6.18
C LEU A 94 9.40 4.02 -5.70
N ILE A 95 9.88 2.96 -6.36
CA ILE A 95 9.68 1.57 -5.96
C ILE A 95 11.07 0.95 -5.95
N GLU A 96 11.53 0.51 -4.78
CA GLU A 96 12.80 -0.19 -4.62
C GLU A 96 12.56 -1.54 -3.95
N PHE A 97 13.32 -2.55 -4.36
CA PHE A 97 13.27 -3.86 -3.73
C PHE A 97 14.68 -4.29 -3.30
N HIS A 98 14.84 -4.55 -2.01
CA HIS A 98 16.10 -4.97 -1.40
C HIS A 98 15.97 -6.43 -0.98
N ASP A 99 16.66 -7.33 -1.69
CA ASP A 99 16.83 -8.73 -1.29
C ASP A 99 17.82 -8.84 -0.10
N GLU A 100 17.91 -10.01 0.55
CA GLU A 100 18.81 -10.30 1.68
C GLU A 100 20.27 -9.96 1.40
N ASN A 101 20.69 -10.06 0.13
CA ASN A 101 22.03 -9.73 -0.32
C ASN A 101 22.27 -8.22 -0.50
N ARG A 102 21.26 -7.36 -0.23
CA ARG A 102 21.29 -5.91 -0.42
C ARG A 102 21.70 -5.46 -1.82
N THR A 103 21.61 -6.36 -2.80
CA THR A 103 21.76 -6.00 -4.20
C THR A 103 20.60 -5.08 -4.56
N HIS A 104 20.89 -3.79 -4.70
CA HIS A 104 19.97 -2.82 -5.25
C HIS A 104 19.57 -3.30 -6.64
N HIS A 105 18.33 -3.76 -6.78
CA HIS A 105 17.73 -3.85 -8.09
C HIS A 105 17.27 -2.45 -8.49
N GLU A 106 18.23 -1.56 -8.83
CA GLU A 106 17.99 -0.36 -9.64
C GLU A 106 17.70 -0.77 -11.09
N SER A 107 16.68 -1.59 -11.23
CA SER A 107 16.15 -2.02 -12.50
C SER A 107 14.91 -1.19 -12.72
N ASN A 108 14.73 -0.64 -13.93
CA ASN A 108 13.45 -0.07 -14.35
C ASN A 108 12.30 -1.08 -14.26
N LYS A 109 12.58 -2.33 -13.88
CA LYS A 109 11.63 -3.41 -13.71
C LYS A 109 11.93 -4.21 -12.45
N ILE A 110 11.01 -4.23 -11.49
CA ILE A 110 11.07 -5.11 -10.32
C ILE A 110 10.09 -6.26 -10.54
N ASP A 111 10.54 -7.50 -10.38
CA ASP A 111 9.70 -8.69 -10.54
C ASP A 111 9.67 -9.46 -9.21
N VAL A 112 8.53 -9.38 -8.53
CA VAL A 112 8.28 -10.12 -7.27
C VAL A 112 7.61 -11.43 -7.62
N LYS A 113 8.29 -12.54 -7.29
CA LYS A 113 7.91 -13.88 -7.72
C LYS A 113 7.28 -14.68 -6.59
N PHE A 114 6.27 -15.47 -6.93
CA PHE A 114 5.51 -16.34 -6.04
C PHE A 114 5.46 -17.72 -6.69
N PHE A 115 6.25 -18.66 -6.18
CA PHE A 115 6.38 -20.01 -6.71
C PHE A 115 5.49 -20.98 -5.95
N SER A 116 4.53 -21.56 -6.66
CA SER A 116 3.60 -22.56 -6.14
C SER A 116 4.31 -23.80 -5.62
N LYS A 117 5.32 -24.26 -6.36
CA LYS A 117 6.15 -25.41 -6.00
C LYS A 117 7.04 -25.07 -4.81
N GLY A 118 6.67 -25.61 -3.65
CA GLY A 118 7.34 -25.33 -2.38
C GLY A 118 6.79 -24.12 -1.63
N SER A 119 5.77 -23.43 -2.18
CA SER A 119 5.17 -22.24 -1.56
C SER A 119 6.24 -21.22 -1.14
N VAL A 120 7.09 -20.84 -2.09
CA VAL A 120 8.21 -19.92 -1.87
C VAL A 120 7.91 -18.61 -2.58
N MET A 121 8.29 -17.49 -1.99
CA MET A 121 8.14 -16.16 -2.61
C MET A 121 9.47 -15.41 -2.58
N SER A 122 9.58 -14.32 -3.34
CA SER A 122 10.69 -13.37 -3.21
C SER A 122 10.82 -12.91 -1.75
N LYS A 123 12.06 -12.87 -1.27
CA LYS A 123 12.40 -12.41 0.09
C LYS A 123 13.05 -11.03 0.01
N GLY A 124 12.70 -10.13 0.92
CA GLY A 124 13.26 -8.79 0.94
C GLY A 124 12.32 -7.72 1.48
N VAL A 125 12.75 -6.47 1.33
CA VAL A 125 12.01 -5.28 1.72
C VAL A 125 11.76 -4.39 0.52
N MET A 126 10.48 -4.16 0.22
CA MET A 126 10.05 -3.19 -0.77
C MET A 126 9.84 -1.82 -0.13
N ARG A 127 10.49 -0.80 -0.67
CA ARG A 127 10.30 0.60 -0.28
C ARG A 127 9.49 1.32 -1.35
N LEU A 128 8.41 1.95 -0.93
CA LEU A 128 7.52 2.77 -1.76
C LEU A 128 7.62 4.20 -1.26
N ALA A 129 7.89 5.16 -2.15
CA ALA A 129 7.96 6.56 -1.76
C ALA A 129 7.36 7.51 -2.81
N THR A 130 6.91 8.67 -2.34
CA THR A 130 6.42 9.75 -3.21
C THR A 130 7.53 10.48 -3.95
N HIS A 131 8.80 10.28 -3.60
CA HIS A 131 9.96 10.88 -4.25
C HIS A 131 11.18 9.95 -4.20
N ALA A 132 12.08 10.09 -5.17
CA ALA A 132 13.32 9.30 -5.26
C ALA A 132 14.28 9.55 -4.08
N GLN A 133 14.25 10.74 -3.49
CA GLN A 133 15.17 11.14 -2.42
C GLN A 133 14.46 11.13 -1.06
N SER A 134 14.98 10.33 -0.12
CA SER A 134 14.43 10.15 1.24
C SER A 134 14.47 11.43 2.10
N ASN A 135 15.38 12.36 1.78
CA ASN A 135 15.68 13.52 2.64
C ASN A 135 14.94 14.81 2.26
N THR A 136 13.98 14.74 1.34
CA THR A 136 13.18 15.92 0.96
C THR A 136 12.03 16.11 1.97
N SER A 137 11.90 17.31 2.53
CA SER A 137 10.80 17.65 3.44
C SER A 137 9.44 17.33 2.80
N GLY A 138 8.67 16.42 3.41
CA GLY A 138 7.35 16.02 2.95
C GLY A 138 7.28 14.74 2.10
N THR A 139 8.38 14.00 1.92
CA THR A 139 8.36 12.66 1.32
C THR A 139 7.57 11.69 2.21
N LEU A 140 6.65 10.95 1.60
CA LEU A 140 5.93 9.86 2.27
C LEU A 140 6.56 8.55 1.87
N GLU A 141 6.80 7.68 2.85
CA GLU A 141 7.44 6.39 2.65
C GLU A 141 6.65 5.25 3.29
N ARG A 142 6.64 4.10 2.63
CA ARG A 142 6.07 2.85 3.12
C ARG A 142 6.99 1.69 2.80
N PHE A 143 7.06 0.74 3.71
CA PHE A 143 7.88 -0.45 3.62
C PHE A 143 6.99 -1.69 3.67
N ILE A 144 7.16 -2.60 2.71
CA ILE A 144 6.48 -3.90 2.65
C ILE A 144 7.53 -4.99 2.78
N TYR A 145 7.31 -5.93 3.68
CA TYR A 145 8.27 -7.01 3.95
C TYR A 145 7.76 -8.31 3.38
N LEU A 146 8.62 -8.97 2.62
CA LEU A 146 8.38 -10.28 2.07
C LEU A 146 9.35 -11.26 2.73
N PRO A 147 8.89 -12.23 3.53
CA PRO A 147 9.76 -13.10 4.32
C PRO A 147 10.37 -14.25 3.50
N GLY A 148 9.92 -14.47 2.26
CA GLY A 148 10.28 -15.61 1.43
C GLY A 148 9.30 -16.79 1.47
N TYR A 149 8.26 -16.75 2.31
CA TYR A 149 7.21 -17.77 2.42
C TYR A 149 5.83 -17.14 2.69
N PRO A 150 4.71 -17.83 2.39
CA PRO A 150 3.36 -17.30 2.56
C PRO A 150 3.08 -16.85 3.99
N GLN A 151 2.75 -15.57 4.14
CA GLN A 151 2.26 -15.01 5.39
C GLN A 151 1.43 -13.75 5.11
N PRO A 152 0.73 -13.17 6.11
CA PRO A 152 0.07 -11.90 5.94
C PRO A 152 1.04 -10.79 5.50
N ILE A 153 0.84 -10.24 4.31
CA ILE A 153 1.64 -9.13 3.78
C ILE A 153 1.04 -7.81 4.28
N VAL A 154 1.87 -6.93 4.83
CA VAL A 154 1.46 -5.63 5.40
C VAL A 154 2.46 -4.53 5.03
N SER A 155 1.99 -3.28 4.97
CA SER A 155 2.85 -2.10 4.80
C SER A 155 3.07 -1.38 6.14
N THR A 156 4.22 -0.73 6.30
CA THR A 156 4.56 0.04 7.51
C THR A 156 5.27 1.35 7.17
N LEU A 157 5.33 2.28 8.14
CA LEU A 157 6.07 3.54 8.02
C LEU A 157 7.59 3.41 8.23
N THR A 158 8.10 2.24 8.63
CA THR A 158 9.48 2.14 9.11
C THR A 158 10.18 0.90 8.55
N ASN A 159 11.47 1.03 8.27
CA ASN A 159 12.32 -0.05 7.75
C ASN A 159 12.80 -1.04 8.86
N SER A 160 12.00 -1.23 9.93
CA SER A 160 12.24 -2.24 10.95
C SER A 160 11.46 -3.54 10.68
N PRO A 161 12.13 -4.71 10.61
CA PRO A 161 11.52 -6.03 10.37
C PRO A 161 10.72 -6.59 11.57
N ASP A 162 10.49 -5.79 12.61
CA ASP A 162 9.73 -6.19 13.81
C ASP A 162 8.21 -6.19 13.53
N LEU A 163 7.78 -7.12 12.68
CA LEU A 163 6.45 -7.19 12.11
C LEU A 163 5.54 -8.27 12.72
N THR A 164 6.10 -9.20 13.48
CA THR A 164 5.28 -10.14 14.28
C THR A 164 4.60 -9.43 15.45
N SER A 165 5.10 -8.26 15.86
CA SER A 165 4.55 -7.43 16.95
C SER A 165 3.56 -6.35 16.48
N LYS A 166 3.73 -5.79 15.26
CA LYS A 166 2.86 -4.72 14.73
C LYS A 166 1.49 -5.16 14.21
N GLY A 167 1.31 -6.43 13.87
CA GLY A 167 -0.02 -7.00 13.59
C GLY A 167 -0.99 -6.83 14.76
N LYS A 168 -0.47 -6.83 16.01
CA LYS A 168 -1.27 -6.55 17.21
C LYS A 168 -1.64 -5.06 17.34
N GLN A 169 -0.80 -4.14 16.89
CA GLN A 169 -1.07 -2.70 17.02
C GLN A 169 -2.13 -2.20 16.03
N ASN A 170 -2.18 -2.75 14.81
CA ASN A 170 -3.25 -2.42 13.86
C ASN A 170 -4.61 -2.99 14.32
N ALA A 171 -4.62 -4.20 14.87
CA ALA A 171 -5.81 -4.75 15.51
C ALA A 171 -6.26 -3.89 16.70
N ASP A 172 -5.32 -3.42 17.53
CA ASP A 172 -5.62 -2.50 18.64
C ASP A 172 -6.16 -1.13 18.16
N PHE A 173 -5.68 -0.62 17.02
CA PHE A 173 -6.19 0.64 16.45
C PHE A 173 -7.61 0.47 15.90
N GLU A 174 -7.88 -0.61 15.17
CA GLU A 174 -9.22 -0.92 14.67
C GLU A 174 -10.22 -1.15 15.81
N ILE A 175 -9.81 -1.88 16.86
CA ILE A 175 -10.62 -2.08 18.07
C ILE A 175 -10.89 -0.75 18.79
N LYS A 176 -9.89 0.14 18.89
CA LYS A 176 -10.07 1.48 19.47
C LYS A 176 -11.04 2.34 18.66
N LEU A 177 -10.97 2.27 17.32
CA LEU A 177 -11.87 3.02 16.44
C LEU A 177 -13.31 2.52 16.53
N ILE A 178 -13.50 1.19 16.57
CA ILE A 178 -14.81 0.55 16.78
C ILE A 178 -15.38 0.95 18.14
N ASN A 179 -14.59 0.86 19.21
CA ASN A 179 -15.05 1.21 20.55
C ASN A 179 -15.40 2.69 20.69
N ALA A 180 -14.61 3.59 20.09
CA ALA A 180 -14.91 5.02 20.08
C ALA A 180 -16.21 5.33 19.31
N THR A 181 -16.43 4.65 18.19
CA THR A 181 -17.66 4.80 17.38
C THR A 181 -18.88 4.28 18.13
N VAL A 182 -18.76 3.13 18.83
CA VAL A 182 -19.84 2.56 19.64
C VAL A 182 -20.20 3.48 20.81
N GLN A 183 -19.20 4.07 21.48
CA GLN A 183 -19.43 5.04 22.55
C GLN A 183 -20.15 6.30 22.02
N GLU A 184 -19.71 6.87 20.90
CA GLU A 184 -20.36 8.03 20.31
C GLU A 184 -21.84 7.76 19.94
N ILE A 185 -22.15 6.56 19.43
CA ILE A 185 -23.52 6.14 19.12
C ILE A 185 -24.36 5.99 20.40
N GLN A 186 -23.79 5.45 21.48
CA GLN A 186 -24.49 5.29 22.76
C GLN A 186 -24.77 6.65 23.42
N GLU A 187 -23.80 7.56 23.41
CA GLU A 187 -23.96 8.92 23.93
C GLU A 187 -25.04 9.70 23.16
N LYS A 188 -25.05 9.60 21.83
CA LYS A 188 -26.09 10.20 20.98
C LYS A 188 -27.47 9.59 21.21
N ARG A 189 -27.56 8.30 21.54
CA ARG A 189 -28.84 7.65 21.89
C ARG A 189 -29.34 8.07 23.28
N LEU A 190 -28.44 8.21 24.26
CA LEU A 190 -28.78 8.69 25.61
C LEU A 190 -29.19 10.16 25.61
N ALA A 191 -28.49 11.01 24.85
CA ALA A 191 -28.86 12.41 24.67
C ALA A 191 -30.25 12.58 24.02
N LYS A 192 -30.63 11.66 23.11
CA LYS A 192 -31.96 11.63 22.48
C LYS A 192 -33.06 11.04 23.37
N SER A 193 -32.70 10.21 24.35
CA SER A 193 -33.63 9.64 25.34
C SER A 193 -33.96 10.61 26.47
N ASN A 194 -33.08 11.57 26.77
CA ASN A 194 -33.25 12.57 27.82
C ASN A 194 -33.88 13.89 27.31
N SER A 195 -34.28 13.95 26.03
CA SER A 195 -34.93 15.10 25.40
C SER A 195 -36.42 14.85 25.09
N LEU A 196 -37.06 13.94 25.81
CA LEU A 196 -38.49 13.61 25.80
C LEU A 196 -38.99 13.68 27.24
#